data_AF-A0A4R9G5K7-F1
#
_entry.id   AF-A0A4R9G5K7-F1
#
_cell.length_a   1.000
_cell.length_b   1.000
_cell.length_c   1.000
_cell.angle_alpha   90.00
_cell.angle_beta   90.00
_cell.angle_gamma   90.00
#
_symmetry.space_group_name_H-M   'P 1'
#
loop_
_entity.id
_entity.type
_entity.pdbx_description
1 polymer ?
#
loop_
_entity_poly.entity_id
_entity_poly.type
_entity_poly.pdbx_seq_one_letter_code
_entity_poly.pdbx_strand_id
1 'polypeptide(L)'
;MEKVLMDILNAGIAAFQSGEGKIKQSVHDLEKLYEELRAKGAQNQSEQANRLRDLIQKTITDAQSKLQSANSETTAIYQQLKENFQKISSQVNEILPEDLKAKAKSAIEELNKLSQKK
;
A
#
# COMPACT_ATOMS: atom_id res chain seq x y z
N MET A 1 10.08 7.97 -9.71
CA MET A 1 9.63 7.21 -8.52
C MET A 1 8.17 7.51 -8.22
N GLU A 2 7.74 8.76 -8.39
CA GLU A 2 6.47 9.31 -7.96
C GLU A 2 5.24 8.67 -8.61
N LYS A 3 5.37 8.24 -9.88
CA LYS A 3 4.32 7.49 -10.57
C LYS A 3 3.97 6.20 -9.82
N VAL A 4 4.99 5.45 -9.40
CA VAL A 4 4.81 4.18 -8.68
C VAL A 4 4.14 4.40 -7.33
N LEU A 5 4.47 5.52 -6.66
CA LEU A 5 3.81 5.89 -5.41
C LEU A 5 2.32 6.14 -5.61
N MET A 6 1.92 6.81 -6.69
CA MET A 6 0.51 6.98 -7.03
C MET A 6 -0.15 5.65 -7.43
N ASP A 7 0.54 4.79 -8.18
CA ASP A 7 0.04 3.46 -8.55
C ASP A 7 -0.19 2.58 -7.30
N ILE A 8 0.68 2.67 -6.27
CA ILE A 8 0.50 1.99 -4.97
C ILE A 8 -0.77 2.48 -4.27
N LEU A 9 -1.01 3.80 -4.22
CA LEU A 9 -2.23 4.34 -3.62
C LEU A 9 -3.47 3.85 -4.37
N ASN A 10 -3.44 3.90 -5.71
CA ASN A 10 -4.55 3.45 -6.55
C ASN A 10 -4.83 1.94 -6.39
N ALA A 11 -3.78 1.12 -6.29
CA ALA A 11 -3.91 -0.31 -6.05
C ALA A 11 -4.55 -0.58 -4.68
N GLY A 12 -4.19 0.19 -3.64
CA GLY A 12 -4.85 0.11 -2.34
C GLY A 12 -6.34 0.47 -2.42
N ILE A 13 -6.71 1.50 -3.18
CA ILE A 13 -8.12 1.90 -3.38
C ILE A 13 -8.88 0.78 -4.06
N ALA A 14 -8.36 0.27 -5.18
CA ALA A 14 -8.97 -0.82 -5.92
C ALA A 14 -9.11 -2.08 -5.06
N ALA A 15 -8.12 -2.36 -4.22
CA ALA A 15 -8.15 -3.45 -3.25
C ALA A 15 -9.30 -3.29 -2.25
N PHE A 16 -9.45 -2.10 -1.66
CA PHE A 16 -10.48 -1.87 -0.66
C PHE A 16 -11.89 -1.66 -1.23
N GLN A 17 -12.00 -1.19 -2.48
CA GLN A 17 -13.27 -1.15 -3.19
C GLN A 17 -13.74 -2.54 -3.61
N SER A 18 -12.81 -3.41 -3.99
CA SER A 18 -13.13 -4.80 -4.37
C SER A 18 -13.45 -5.70 -3.18
N GLY A 19 -13.06 -5.29 -1.97
CA GLY A 19 -13.29 -6.03 -0.74
C GLY A 19 -12.38 -7.26 -0.57
N GLU A 20 -12.70 -8.06 0.44
CA GLU A 20 -11.89 -9.22 0.89
C GLU A 20 -11.69 -10.29 -0.20
N GLY A 21 -12.66 -10.45 -1.10
CA GLY A 21 -12.63 -11.48 -2.14
C GLY A 21 -11.47 -11.34 -3.15
N LYS A 22 -10.88 -10.15 -3.27
CA LYS A 22 -9.74 -9.90 -4.16
C LYS A 22 -8.41 -9.69 -3.42
N ILE A 23 -8.36 -9.94 -2.12
CA ILE A 23 -7.18 -9.64 -1.30
C ILE A 23 -5.89 -10.29 -1.83
N LYS A 24 -5.97 -11.53 -2.33
CA LYS A 24 -4.81 -12.24 -2.91
C LYS A 24 -4.27 -11.50 -4.13
N GLN A 25 -5.17 -11.06 -5.02
CA GLN A 25 -4.82 -10.29 -6.20
C GLN A 25 -4.24 -8.93 -5.80
N SER A 26 -4.87 -8.24 -4.86
CA SER A 26 -4.41 -6.95 -4.34
C SER A 26 -3.01 -7.01 -3.73
N VAL A 27 -2.70 -8.06 -2.96
CA VAL A 27 -1.37 -8.28 -2.38
C VAL A 27 -0.35 -8.54 -3.48
N HIS A 28 -0.71 -9.32 -4.51
CA HIS A 28 0.18 -9.57 -5.64
C HIS A 28 0.42 -8.34 -6.51
N ASP A 29 -0.60 -7.49 -6.71
CA ASP A 29 -0.44 -6.23 -7.43
C ASP A 29 0.42 -5.24 -6.62
N LEU A 30 0.25 -5.20 -5.30
CA LEU A 30 1.11 -4.42 -4.41
C LEU A 30 2.57 -4.90 -4.46
N GLU A 31 2.81 -6.20 -4.52
CA GLU A 31 4.14 -6.78 -4.67
C GLU A 31 4.83 -6.34 -5.96
N LYS A 32 4.13 -6.41 -7.09
CA LYS A 32 4.66 -5.91 -8.38
C LYS A 32 5.01 -4.43 -8.32
N LEU A 33 4.14 -3.62 -7.73
CA LEU A 33 4.38 -2.18 -7.57
C LEU A 33 5.53 -1.90 -6.61
N TYR A 34 5.70 -2.71 -5.57
CA TYR A 34 6.84 -2.63 -4.66
C TYR A 34 8.16 -2.96 -5.36
N GLU A 35 8.20 -4.02 -6.16
CA GLU A 35 9.40 -4.36 -6.95
C GLU A 35 9.76 -3.22 -7.91
N GLU A 36 8.75 -2.64 -8.57
CA GLU A 36 8.96 -1.47 -9.42
C GLU A 36 9.44 -0.25 -8.62
N LEU A 37 8.90 -0.01 -7.42
CA LEU A 37 9.32 1.07 -6.53
C LEU A 37 10.76 0.86 -6.05
N ARG A 38 11.14 -0.38 -5.78
CA ARG A 38 12.50 -0.76 -5.38
C ARG A 38 13.48 -0.53 -6.53
N ALA A 39 13.14 -0.97 -7.73
CA ALA A 39 13.96 -0.78 -8.92
C ALA A 39 14.12 0.71 -9.29
N LYS A 40 13.00 1.42 -9.45
CA LYS A 40 13.00 2.86 -9.81
C LYS A 40 13.45 3.77 -8.67
N GLY A 41 13.43 3.26 -7.44
CA GLY A 41 13.79 3.99 -6.25
C GLY A 41 15.19 3.72 -5.74
N ALA A 42 15.93 2.77 -6.31
CA ALA A 42 17.26 2.39 -5.83
C ALA A 42 18.23 3.58 -5.63
N GLN A 43 18.06 4.65 -6.42
CA GLN A 43 18.87 5.86 -6.33
C GLN A 43 18.42 6.85 -5.23
N ASN A 44 17.19 6.73 -4.73
CA ASN A 44 16.69 7.53 -3.61
C ASN A 44 16.84 6.72 -2.31
N GLN A 45 17.97 6.93 -1.65
CA GLN A 45 18.34 6.27 -0.39
C GLN A 45 18.01 7.14 0.84
N SER A 46 17.13 8.13 0.70
CA SER A 46 16.67 8.90 1.85
C SER A 46 16.01 7.99 2.89
N GLU A 47 16.15 8.36 4.16
CA GLU A 47 15.63 7.57 5.26
C GLU A 47 14.12 7.34 5.12
N GLN A 48 13.39 8.35 4.66
CA GLN A 48 11.96 8.29 4.38
C GLN A 48 11.64 7.29 3.27
N ALA A 49 12.38 7.32 2.15
CA ALA A 49 12.16 6.36 1.06
C ALA A 49 12.47 4.92 1.48
N ASN A 50 13.48 4.72 2.32
CA ASN A 50 13.82 3.40 2.86
C ASN A 50 12.74 2.90 3.84
N ARG A 51 12.26 3.76 4.75
CA ARG A 51 11.16 3.44 5.67
C ARG A 51 9.87 3.09 4.93
N LEU A 52 9.55 3.81 3.85
CA LEU A 52 8.38 3.50 3.03
C LEU A 52 8.50 2.12 2.38
N ARG A 53 9.67 1.81 1.78
CA ARG A 53 9.91 0.51 1.16
C ARG A 53 9.81 -0.62 2.17
N ASP A 54 10.43 -0.46 3.34
CA ASP A 54 10.35 -1.45 4.43
C ASP A 54 8.91 -1.69 4.86
N LEU A 55 8.14 -0.62 5.04
CA LEU A 55 6.73 -0.72 5.41
C LEU A 55 5.90 -1.46 4.36
N ILE A 56 6.07 -1.14 3.07
CA ILE A 56 5.37 -1.82 1.98
C ILE A 56 5.78 -3.29 1.91
N GLN A 57 7.07 -3.58 1.98
CA GLN A 57 7.59 -4.94 1.97
C GLN A 57 7.02 -5.76 3.12
N LYS A 58 7.06 -5.21 4.34
CA LYS A 58 6.48 -5.85 5.52
C LYS A 58 5.00 -6.12 5.36
N THR A 59 4.26 -5.17 4.79
CA THR A 59 2.82 -5.31 4.50
C THR A 59 2.54 -6.48 3.56
N ILE A 60 3.33 -6.62 2.49
CA ILE A 60 3.22 -7.73 1.54
C ILE A 60 3.54 -9.05 2.23
N THR A 61 4.69 -9.13 2.90
CA THR A 61 5.15 -10.36 3.57
C THR A 61 4.17 -10.84 4.64
N ASP A 62 3.69 -9.92 5.49
CA ASP A 62 2.69 -10.24 6.52
C ASP A 62 1.40 -10.76 5.90
N ALA A 63 0.91 -10.11 4.83
CA ALA A 63 -0.31 -10.52 4.16
C ALA A 63 -0.15 -11.87 3.45
N GLN A 64 0.96 -12.12 2.77
CA GLN A 64 1.26 -13.40 2.11
C GLN A 64 1.37 -14.55 3.12
N SER A 65 2.13 -14.35 4.19
CA SER A 65 2.31 -15.34 5.26
C SER A 65 0.96 -15.73 5.89
N LYS A 66 0.11 -14.73 6.16
CA LYS A 66 -1.25 -14.99 6.63
C LYS A 66 -2.10 -15.67 5.56
N LEU A 67 -2.07 -15.24 4.30
CA LEU A 67 -2.85 -15.87 3.22
C LEU A 67 -2.46 -17.33 2.95
N GLN A 68 -1.22 -17.73 3.27
CA GLN A 68 -0.73 -19.10 3.18
C GLN A 68 -1.12 -19.96 4.39
N SER A 69 -1.46 -19.35 5.53
CA SER A 69 -1.87 -20.07 6.73
C SER A 69 -3.31 -20.58 6.59
N ALA A 70 -3.51 -21.89 6.79
CA ALA A 70 -4.78 -22.58 6.54
C ALA A 70 -5.95 -22.14 7.44
N ASN A 71 -5.68 -21.45 8.55
CA ASN A 71 -6.67 -20.94 9.50
C ASN A 71 -6.90 -19.42 9.40
N SER A 72 -6.38 -18.76 8.36
CA SER A 72 -6.44 -17.29 8.33
C SER A 72 -7.80 -16.77 7.92
N GLU A 73 -8.40 -16.01 8.83
CA GLU A 73 -9.57 -15.20 8.54
C GLU A 73 -9.18 -14.09 7.56
N THR A 74 -9.70 -14.18 6.35
CA THR A 74 -9.42 -13.21 5.27
C THR A 74 -9.76 -11.78 5.70
N THR A 75 -10.76 -11.65 6.58
CA THR A 75 -11.16 -10.39 7.23
C THR A 75 -10.06 -9.80 8.09
N ALA A 76 -9.36 -10.60 8.90
CA ALA A 76 -8.28 -10.11 9.75
C ALA A 76 -7.09 -9.63 8.90
N ILE A 77 -6.79 -10.33 7.80
CA ILE A 77 -5.75 -9.90 6.84
C ILE A 77 -6.16 -8.59 6.17
N TYR A 78 -7.43 -8.49 5.77
CA TYR A 78 -7.97 -7.31 5.12
C TYR A 78 -7.94 -6.08 6.02
N GLN A 79 -8.30 -6.23 7.30
CA GLN A 79 -8.21 -5.14 8.29
C GLN A 79 -6.76 -4.72 8.52
N GLN A 80 -5.83 -5.66 8.65
CA GLN A 80 -4.41 -5.33 8.78
C GLN A 80 -3.88 -4.60 7.53
N LEU A 81 -4.28 -5.04 6.33
CA LEU A 81 -3.91 -4.34 5.10
C LEU A 81 -4.44 -2.91 5.10
N LYS A 82 -5.68 -2.66 5.55
CA LYS A 82 -6.21 -1.30 5.71
C LYS A 82 -5.32 -0.45 6.59
N GLU A 83 -4.99 -0.91 7.80
CA GLU A 83 -4.12 -0.18 8.73
C GLU A 83 -2.73 0.09 8.14
N ASN A 84 -2.16 -0.90 7.46
CA ASN A 84 -0.85 -0.76 6.83
C ASN A 84 -0.88 0.24 5.66
N PHE A 85 -1.91 0.20 4.82
CA PHE A 85 -2.09 1.17 3.74
C PHE A 85 -2.33 2.59 4.24
N GLN A 86 -2.95 2.79 5.40
CA GLN A 86 -3.03 4.12 6.02
C GLN A 86 -1.65 4.65 6.39
N LYS A 87 -0.78 3.81 6.97
CA LYS A 87 0.61 4.18 7.28
C LYS A 87 1.43 4.45 6.02
N ILE A 88 1.26 3.61 4.98
CA ILE A 88 1.89 3.81 3.66
C ILE A 88 1.45 5.14 3.07
N SER A 89 0.15 5.42 3.08
CA SER A 89 -0.44 6.66 2.56
C SER A 89 0.13 7.91 3.22
N SER A 90 0.26 7.90 4.54
CA SER A 90 0.88 9.00 5.29
C SER A 90 2.34 9.19 4.89
N GLN A 91 3.14 8.12 4.82
CA GLN A 91 4.55 8.22 4.41
C GLN A 91 4.70 8.68 2.95
N VAL A 92 3.83 8.20 2.05
CA VAL A 92 3.82 8.66 0.65
C VAL A 92 3.55 10.16 0.57
N ASN A 93 2.62 10.69 1.37
CA ASN A 93 2.34 12.12 1.43
C ASN A 93 3.54 12.95 1.93
N GLU A 94 4.37 12.39 2.80
CA GLU A 94 5.58 13.06 3.29
C GLU A 94 6.71 13.07 2.24
N ILE A 95 6.79 12.03 1.40
CA ILE A 95 7.85 11.87 0.39
C ILE A 95 7.52 12.59 -0.92
N LEU A 96 6.23 12.71 -1.26
CA LEU A 96 5.82 13.35 -2.51
C LEU A 96 6.09 14.86 -2.50
N PRO A 97 6.55 15.45 -3.63
CA PRO A 97 6.64 16.89 -3.79
C PRO A 97 5.24 17.52 -3.78
N GLU A 98 5.13 18.80 -3.40
CA GLU A 98 3.84 19.50 -3.17
C GLU A 98 2.88 19.42 -4.38
N ASP A 99 3.40 19.55 -5.60
CA ASP A 99 2.63 19.41 -6.85
C ASP A 99 1.92 18.05 -7.00
N LEU A 100 2.48 17.00 -6.41
CA LEU A 100 1.92 15.65 -6.44
C LEU A 100 1.13 15.31 -5.18
N LYS A 101 1.37 16.01 -4.06
CA LYS A 101 0.56 15.85 -2.84
C LYS A 101 -0.91 16.12 -3.12
N ALA A 102 -1.26 17.12 -3.92
CA ALA A 102 -2.65 17.39 -4.27
C ALA A 102 -3.32 16.21 -4.99
N LYS A 103 -2.59 15.52 -5.88
CA LYS A 103 -3.09 14.34 -6.61
C LYS A 103 -3.17 13.11 -5.72
N ALA A 104 -2.17 12.92 -4.86
CA ALA A 104 -2.17 11.84 -3.88
C ALA A 104 -3.20 12.04 -2.77
N LYS A 105 -3.53 13.29 -2.42
CA LYS A 105 -4.46 13.63 -1.34
C LYS A 105 -5.82 12.99 -1.56
N SER A 106 -6.40 13.09 -2.76
CA SER A 106 -7.67 12.44 -3.07
C SER A 106 -7.60 10.92 -2.92
N ALA A 107 -6.48 10.31 -3.34
CA ALA A 107 -6.27 8.88 -3.21
C ALA A 107 -6.11 8.46 -1.73
N ILE A 108 -5.38 9.23 -0.94
CA ILE A 108 -5.17 9.01 0.50
C ILE A 108 -6.48 9.21 1.28
N GLU A 109 -7.27 10.22 0.94
CA GLU A 109 -8.58 10.45 1.54
C GLU A 109 -9.54 9.30 1.24
N GLU A 110 -9.54 8.80 0.01
CA GLU A 110 -10.35 7.63 -0.37
C GLU A 110 -9.87 6.35 0.34
N LEU A 111 -8.55 6.10 0.38
CA LEU A 111 -7.98 5.00 1.16
C LEU A 111 -8.41 5.07 2.63
N ASN A 112 -8.36 6.25 3.23
CA ASN A 112 -8.79 6.45 4.61
C ASN A 112 -10.28 6.18 4.80
N LYS A 113 -11.14 6.67 3.90
CA LYS A 113 -12.58 6.39 3.94
C LYS A 113 -12.88 4.90 3.83
N LEU A 114 -12.22 4.21 2.89
CA LEU A 114 -12.41 2.78 2.68
C LEU A 114 -11.83 1.95 3.83
N SER A 115 -10.74 2.41 4.44
CA SER A 115 -10.14 1.79 5.63
C SER A 115 -11.05 1.91 6.86
N GLN A 116 -11.80 3.02 6.99
CA GLN A 116 -12.74 3.25 8.08
C GLN A 116 -14.14 2.67 7.87
N LYS A 117 -14.48 2.21 6.66
CA LYS A 117 -15.71 1.45 6.44
C LYS A 117 -15.63 0.11 7.19
N LYS A 118 -16.51 -0.03 8.19
CA LYS A 118 -16.74 -1.25 8.96
C LYS A 118 -17.30 -2.35 8.07
#